data_AF-A0A8T7E597-F1
#
_entry.id   AF-A0A8T7E597-F1
#
_cell.length_a   1.000
_cell.length_b   1.000
_cell.length_c   1.000
_cell.angle_alpha   90.00
_cell.angle_beta   90.00
_cell.angle_gamma   90.00
#
_symmetry.space_group_name_H-M   'P 1'
#
loop_
_entity.id
_entity.type
_entity.pdbx_description
1 polymer ?
#
loop_
_entity_poly.entity_id
_entity_poly.type
_entity_poly.pdbx_seq_one_letter_code
_entity_poly.pdbx_strand_id
1 'polypeptide(L)'
;MSTGHEKVETNIGLMIILIVGVISIGGLVQIVPLFFMHSTTEPVDGLEPYSALEVAGRDIYVREGCYTCHSQMIRPFRAETERYGHYSVAGEFVYDHPFQWGSRRIGPDLQRIGGKYPDLWHVRHMRE
;
A
#
# COMPACT_ATOMS: atom_id res chain seq x y z
N MET A 1 21.65 40.05 24.89
CA MET A 1 22.13 39.18 23.80
C MET A 1 20.91 38.45 23.28
N SER A 2 20.54 38.61 22.01
CA SER A 2 19.36 37.91 21.49
C SER A 2 19.61 36.40 21.57
N THR A 3 18.63 35.66 22.06
CA THR A 3 18.76 34.20 22.15
C THR A 3 18.82 33.61 20.74
N GLY A 4 19.40 32.40 20.58
CA GLY A 4 19.39 31.71 19.29
C GLY A 4 17.97 31.49 18.76
N HIS A 5 17.00 31.32 19.66
CA HIS A 5 15.60 31.17 19.34
C HIS A 5 14.97 32.45 18.78
N GLU A 6 15.22 33.60 19.41
CA GLU A 6 14.72 34.91 18.98
C GLU A 6 15.18 35.26 17.56
N LYS A 7 16.40 34.85 17.16
CA LYS A 7 16.91 35.03 15.78
C LYS A 7 16.14 34.22 14.73
N VAL A 8 15.63 33.04 15.12
CA VAL A 8 14.83 32.18 14.22
C VAL A 8 13.42 32.73 14.09
N GLU A 9 12.80 33.14 15.19
CA GLU A 9 11.42 33.66 15.18
C GLU A 9 11.28 34.98 14.42
N THR A 10 12.31 35.83 14.46
CA THR A 10 12.30 37.14 13.78
C THR A 10 12.69 37.08 12.30
N ASN A 11 13.18 35.93 11.80
CA ASN A 11 13.59 35.75 10.41
C ASN A 11 12.79 34.63 9.73
N ILE A 12 11.77 35.02 8.97
CA ILE A 12 10.86 34.09 8.29
C ILE A 12 11.59 33.16 7.29
N GLY A 13 12.63 33.66 6.59
CA GLY A 13 13.40 32.85 5.64
C GLY A 13 14.20 31.75 6.34
N LEU A 14 14.86 32.10 7.45
CA LEU A 14 15.55 31.14 8.31
C LEU A 14 14.58 30.11 8.89
N MET A 15 13.41 30.55 9.37
CA MET A 15 12.39 29.66 9.91
C MET A 15 11.89 28.66 8.87
N ILE A 16 11.61 29.09 7.63
CA ILE A 16 11.17 28.20 6.54
C ILE A 16 12.23 27.15 6.24
N ILE A 17 13.51 27.54 6.11
CA ILE A 17 14.60 26.60 5.81
C ILE A 17 14.73 25.56 6.91
N LEU A 18 14.65 25.96 8.17
CA LEU A 18 14.74 25.04 9.30
C LEU A 18 13.54 24.07 9.34
N ILE A 19 12.32 24.54 9.09
CA ILE A 19 11.13 23.68 9.02
C ILE A 19 11.27 22.65 7.91
N VAL A 20 11.63 23.08 6.70
CA VAL A 20 11.84 22.18 5.56
C VAL A 20 12.92 21.16 5.89
N GLY A 21 14.04 21.59 6.47
CA GLY A 21 15.11 20.70 6.90
C GLY A 21 14.62 19.62 7.87
N VAL A 22 13.91 20.02 8.94
CA VAL A 22 13.43 19.09 9.97
C VAL A 22 12.39 18.10 9.43
N ILE A 23 11.41 18.57 8.65
CA ILE A 23 10.35 17.70 8.09
C ILE A 23 10.93 16.72 7.07
N SER A 24 11.92 17.15 6.26
CA SER A 24 12.52 16.32 5.22
C SER A 24 13.26 15.10 5.77
N ILE A 25 13.82 15.19 7.00
CA ILE A 25 14.56 14.08 7.61
C ILE A 25 13.69 12.82 7.71
N GLY A 26 12.41 12.95 8.08
CA GLY A 26 11.49 11.82 8.19
C GLY A 26 11.29 11.10 6.85
N GLY A 27 11.03 11.87 5.78
CA GLY A 27 10.88 11.32 4.43
C GLY A 27 12.16 10.67 3.90
N LEU A 28 13.31 11.30 4.14
CA LEU A 28 14.61 10.77 3.72
C LEU A 28 14.92 9.45 4.41
N VAL A 29 14.69 9.34 5.72
CA VAL A 29 15.02 8.12 6.48
C VAL A 29 14.04 6.98 6.20
N GLN A 30 12.76 7.27 5.96
CA GLN A 30 11.74 6.23 5.77
C GLN A 30 11.58 5.78 4.32
N ILE A 31 11.62 6.71 3.35
CA ILE A 31 11.28 6.42 1.95
C ILE A 31 12.53 6.05 1.15
N VAL A 32 13.62 6.81 1.29
CA VAL A 32 14.80 6.63 0.43
C VAL A 32 15.40 5.22 0.54
N PRO A 33 15.58 4.62 1.74
CA PRO A 33 16.10 3.27 1.84
C PRO A 33 15.22 2.20 1.16
N LEU A 34 13.89 2.39 1.12
CA LEU A 34 12.96 1.41 0.52
C LEU A 34 13.23 1.21 -0.98
N PHE A 35 13.72 2.22 -1.70
CA PHE A 35 14.09 2.07 -3.11
C PHE A 35 15.26 1.11 -3.36
N PHE A 36 16.06 0.84 -2.32
CA PHE A 36 17.27 0.02 -2.42
C PHE A 36 17.17 -1.29 -1.63
N MET A 37 16.05 -1.55 -0.96
CA MET A 37 15.84 -2.80 -0.21
C MET A 37 15.21 -3.86 -1.12
N HIS A 38 15.99 -4.89 -1.45
CA HIS A 38 15.58 -5.99 -2.32
C HIS A 38 14.33 -6.70 -1.82
N SER A 39 14.16 -6.82 -0.49
CA SER A 39 12.97 -7.42 0.12
C SER A 39 11.66 -6.70 -0.21
N THR A 40 11.71 -5.46 -0.69
CA THR A 40 10.54 -4.66 -1.09
C THR A 40 10.48 -4.35 -2.58
N THR A 41 11.56 -4.59 -3.33
CA THR A 41 11.66 -4.25 -4.76
C THR A 41 11.69 -5.46 -5.68
N GLU A 42 12.02 -6.65 -5.17
CA GLU A 42 12.04 -7.89 -5.95
C GLU A 42 10.70 -8.62 -5.88
N PRO A 43 10.13 -9.02 -7.04
CA PRO A 43 8.89 -9.80 -7.07
C PRO A 43 9.13 -11.21 -6.50
N VAL A 44 8.08 -11.83 -5.95
CA VAL A 44 8.17 -13.23 -5.54
C VAL A 44 8.36 -14.15 -6.75
N ASP A 45 9.01 -15.30 -6.55
CA ASP A 45 9.27 -16.27 -7.60
C ASP A 45 7.97 -16.68 -8.34
N GLY A 46 8.00 -16.58 -9.67
CA GLY A 46 6.87 -16.93 -10.54
C GLY A 46 5.78 -15.86 -10.65
N LEU A 47 5.93 -14.69 -10.02
CA LEU A 47 4.99 -13.57 -10.22
C LEU A 47 5.20 -12.92 -11.59
N GLU A 48 4.18 -13.00 -12.42
CA GLU A 48 4.13 -12.31 -13.71
C GLU A 48 3.35 -10.99 -13.57
N PRO A 49 3.67 -9.96 -14.38
CA PRO A 49 2.83 -8.78 -14.49
C PRO A 49 1.41 -9.13 -14.94
N TYR A 50 0.43 -8.35 -14.47
CA TYR A 50 -0.97 -8.52 -14.86
C TYR A 50 -1.15 -8.52 -16.39
N SER A 51 -1.99 -9.41 -16.89
CA SER A 51 -2.45 -9.39 -18.27
C SER A 51 -3.30 -8.14 -18.55
N ALA A 52 -3.48 -7.79 -19.83
CA ALA A 52 -4.25 -6.61 -20.23
C ALA A 52 -5.68 -6.59 -19.66
N LEU A 53 -6.34 -7.75 -19.57
CA LEU A 53 -7.68 -7.85 -19.01
C LEU A 53 -7.69 -7.67 -17.48
N GLU A 54 -6.68 -8.20 -16.79
CA GLU A 54 -6.54 -8.04 -15.34
C GLU A 54 -6.22 -6.59 -14.96
N VAL A 55 -5.39 -5.90 -15.74
CA VAL A 55 -5.15 -4.45 -15.56
C VAL A 55 -6.45 -3.66 -15.69
N ALA A 56 -7.24 -3.91 -16.75
CA ALA A 56 -8.54 -3.25 -16.92
C ALA A 56 -9.52 -3.58 -15.77
N GLY A 57 -9.53 -4.83 -15.29
CA GLY A 57 -10.32 -5.24 -14.14
C GLY A 57 -9.88 -4.56 -12.84
N ARG A 58 -8.57 -4.37 -12.65
CA ARG A 58 -7.98 -3.66 -11.52
C ARG A 58 -8.32 -2.17 -11.54
N ASP A 59 -8.30 -1.54 -12.71
CA ASP A 59 -8.72 -0.15 -12.85
C ASP A 59 -10.21 0.03 -12.52
N ILE A 60 -11.04 -0.96 -12.86
CA ILE A 60 -12.45 -1.01 -12.41
C ILE A 60 -12.53 -1.16 -10.89
N TYR A 61 -11.75 -2.06 -10.28
CA TYR A 61 -11.71 -2.24 -8.82
C TYR A 61 -11.37 -0.93 -8.09
N VAL A 62 -10.41 -0.15 -8.62
CA VAL A 62 -10.06 1.17 -8.10
C VAL A 62 -11.17 2.18 -8.34
N ARG A 63 -11.74 2.23 -9.56
CA ARG A 63 -12.80 3.16 -9.94
C ARG A 63 -14.07 2.99 -9.10
N GLU A 64 -14.44 1.75 -8.78
CA GLU A 64 -15.60 1.43 -7.94
C GLU A 64 -15.29 1.58 -6.43
N GLY A 65 -14.04 1.89 -6.07
CA GLY A 65 -13.66 2.13 -4.68
C GLY A 65 -13.72 0.86 -3.82
N CYS A 66 -13.55 -0.32 -4.39
CA CYS A 66 -13.62 -1.59 -3.65
C CYS A 66 -12.64 -1.63 -2.46
N TYR A 67 -11.49 -0.96 -2.59
CA TYR A 67 -10.47 -0.79 -1.55
C TYR A 67 -10.97 -0.07 -0.28
N THR A 68 -12.12 0.60 -0.33
CA THR A 68 -12.73 1.27 0.83
C THR A 68 -13.39 0.27 1.80
N CYS A 69 -13.79 -0.90 1.28
CA CYS A 69 -14.44 -1.98 2.02
C CYS A 69 -13.55 -3.21 2.19
N HIS A 70 -12.67 -3.46 1.23
CA HIS A 70 -11.84 -4.66 1.15
C HIS A 70 -10.35 -4.32 1.20
N SER A 71 -9.61 -5.11 1.97
CA SER A 71 -8.15 -5.04 1.97
C SER A 71 -7.53 -6.12 1.10
N GLN A 72 -6.32 -5.85 0.60
CA GLN A 72 -5.45 -6.83 -0.03
C GLN A 72 -4.11 -6.87 0.71
N MET A 73 -4.16 -7.21 2.00
CA MET A 73 -2.97 -7.36 2.85
C MET A 73 -3.30 -8.21 4.08
N ILE A 74 -2.93 -9.49 4.03
CA ILE A 74 -3.13 -10.43 5.13
C ILE A 74 -1.99 -10.25 6.13
N ARG A 75 -2.33 -9.99 7.40
CA ARG A 75 -1.35 -9.78 8.46
C ARG A 75 -0.78 -11.11 8.97
N PRO A 76 0.48 -11.14 9.47
CA PRO A 76 1.15 -12.36 9.93
C PRO A 76 0.68 -12.81 11.33
N PHE A 77 -0.63 -12.98 11.49
CA PHE A 77 -1.25 -13.54 12.69
C PHE A 77 -1.92 -14.86 12.36
N ARG A 78 -1.83 -15.84 13.28
CA ARG A 78 -2.44 -17.17 13.09
C ARG A 78 -3.92 -17.09 12.65
N ALA A 79 -4.71 -16.25 13.33
CA ALA A 79 -6.14 -16.11 13.03
C ALA A 79 -6.42 -15.52 11.64
N GLU A 80 -5.54 -14.66 11.13
CA GLU A 80 -5.64 -14.14 9.76
C GLU A 80 -5.24 -15.22 8.76
N THR A 81 -4.16 -15.94 9.04
CA THR A 81 -3.67 -16.98 8.14
C THR A 81 -4.62 -18.16 8.03
N GLU A 82 -5.27 -18.55 9.13
CA GLU A 82 -6.32 -19.58 9.12
C GLU A 82 -7.56 -19.14 8.34
N ARG A 83 -7.87 -17.83 8.32
CA ARG A 83 -9.06 -17.30 7.66
C ARG A 83 -8.84 -17.03 6.17
N TYR A 84 -7.70 -16.44 5.82
CA TYR A 84 -7.45 -15.89 4.49
C TYR A 84 -6.31 -16.59 3.73
N GLY A 85 -5.49 -17.42 4.40
CA GLY A 85 -4.34 -18.09 3.78
C GLY A 85 -3.00 -17.43 4.15
N HIS A 86 -1.93 -17.76 3.43
CA HIS A 86 -0.59 -17.25 3.76
C HIS A 86 -0.56 -15.72 3.83
N TYR A 87 0.12 -15.18 4.84
CA TYR A 87 0.26 -13.74 5.04
C TYR A 87 0.89 -13.07 3.81
N SER A 88 0.57 -11.81 3.59
CA SER A 88 1.09 -11.07 2.44
C SER A 88 2.58 -10.78 2.59
N VAL A 89 3.31 -10.84 1.49
CA VAL A 89 4.73 -10.49 1.44
C VAL A 89 4.96 -9.36 0.46
N ALA A 90 5.98 -8.53 0.70
CA ALA A 90 6.18 -7.29 -0.06
C ALA A 90 6.36 -7.53 -1.57
N GLY A 91 7.04 -8.63 -1.95
CA GLY A 91 7.26 -9.00 -3.35
C GLY A 91 5.97 -9.27 -4.15
N GLU A 92 4.81 -9.45 -3.51
CA GLU A 92 3.53 -9.63 -4.20
C GLU A 92 2.97 -8.35 -4.80
N PHE A 93 3.44 -7.20 -4.31
CA PHE A 93 2.89 -5.88 -4.64
C PHE A 93 3.81 -5.08 -5.56
N VAL A 94 4.90 -5.67 -6.05
CA VAL A 94 5.93 -4.98 -6.84
C VAL A 94 5.36 -4.38 -8.12
N TYR A 95 4.36 -5.03 -8.74
CA TYR A 95 3.70 -4.54 -9.94
C TYR A 95 2.45 -3.69 -9.67
N ASP A 96 2.10 -3.44 -8.40
CA ASP A 96 0.89 -2.71 -8.05
C ASP A 96 1.09 -1.20 -8.09
N HIS A 97 0.51 -0.56 -9.09
CA HIS A 97 0.50 0.90 -9.22
C HIS A 97 -0.94 1.44 -9.32
N PRO A 98 -1.49 2.10 -8.28
CA PRO A 98 -0.96 2.21 -6.90
C PRO A 98 -1.26 0.95 -6.07
N PHE A 99 -0.50 0.67 -5.01
CA PHE A 99 -0.74 -0.45 -4.09
C PHE A 99 -2.21 -0.55 -3.63
N GLN A 100 -2.73 -1.77 -3.46
CA GLN A 100 -4.14 -2.02 -3.07
C GLN A 100 -4.30 -2.51 -1.61
N TRP A 101 -3.31 -2.25 -0.76
CA TRP A 101 -3.41 -2.54 0.67
C TRP A 101 -4.59 -1.75 1.25
N GLY A 102 -5.48 -2.44 1.97
CA GLY A 102 -6.64 -1.79 2.57
C GLY A 102 -6.30 -1.14 3.90
N SER A 103 -6.97 -0.03 4.19
CA SER A 103 -6.93 0.64 5.49
C SER A 103 -8.10 0.26 6.41
N ARG A 104 -9.13 -0.38 5.85
CA ARG A 104 -10.37 -0.76 6.54
C ARG A 104 -10.89 -2.09 5.97
N ARG A 105 -11.61 -2.85 6.80
CA ARG A 105 -12.33 -4.07 6.42
C ARG A 105 -13.78 -3.97 6.84
N ILE A 106 -14.65 -3.66 5.89
CA ILE A 106 -16.10 -3.87 6.02
C ILE A 106 -16.43 -5.25 5.45
N GLY A 107 -15.85 -5.56 4.29
CA GLY A 107 -15.82 -6.91 3.71
C GLY A 107 -14.54 -7.67 4.08
N PRO A 108 -14.45 -8.96 3.68
CA PRO A 108 -13.24 -9.78 3.88
C PRO A 108 -12.03 -9.26 3.12
N ASP A 109 -10.83 -9.69 3.53
CA ASP A 109 -9.61 -9.49 2.75
C ASP A 109 -9.65 -10.33 1.47
N LEU A 110 -9.16 -9.76 0.36
CA LEU A 110 -9.24 -10.34 -0.98
C LEU A 110 -7.89 -10.82 -1.54
N GLN A 111 -6.77 -10.71 -0.80
CA GLN A 111 -5.44 -11.02 -1.32
C GLN A 111 -5.33 -12.45 -1.89
N ARG A 112 -6.10 -13.40 -1.35
CA ARG A 112 -6.06 -14.83 -1.71
C ARG A 112 -7.40 -15.35 -2.22
N ILE A 113 -8.14 -14.51 -2.94
CA ILE A 113 -9.43 -14.90 -3.53
C ILE A 113 -9.27 -15.73 -4.82
N GLY A 114 -8.09 -15.68 -5.46
CA GLY A 114 -7.81 -16.38 -6.71
C GLY A 114 -8.07 -17.88 -6.61
N GLY A 115 -8.95 -18.41 -7.48
CA GLY A 115 -9.34 -19.81 -7.50
C GLY A 115 -10.19 -20.29 -6.32
N LYS A 116 -10.52 -19.42 -5.35
CA LYS A 116 -11.34 -19.78 -4.18
C LYS A 116 -12.82 -19.96 -4.52
N TYR A 117 -13.32 -19.20 -5.50
CA TYR A 117 -14.69 -19.26 -5.98
C TYR A 117 -14.72 -19.38 -7.52
N PRO A 118 -15.73 -20.02 -8.11
CA PRO A 118 -15.87 -20.08 -9.57
C PRO A 118 -16.29 -18.71 -10.12
N ASP A 119 -15.91 -18.38 -11.36
CA ASP A 119 -16.21 -17.09 -12.00
C ASP A 119 -17.70 -16.72 -11.96
N LEU A 120 -18.59 -17.70 -12.11
CA LEU A 120 -20.02 -17.48 -12.03
C LEU A 120 -20.48 -16.95 -10.65
N TRP A 121 -19.80 -17.35 -9.57
CA TRP A 121 -20.05 -16.81 -8.24
C TRP A 121 -19.69 -15.33 -8.19
N HIS A 122 -18.53 -14.94 -8.74
CA HIS A 122 -18.10 -13.54 -8.79
C HIS A 122 -19.10 -12.68 -9.59
N VAL A 123 -19.55 -13.16 -10.75
CA VAL A 123 -20.54 -12.45 -11.58
C VAL A 123 -21.86 -12.24 -10.84
N ARG A 124 -22.36 -13.24 -10.11
CA ARG A 124 -23.61 -13.09 -9.34
C ARG A 124 -23.42 -12.18 -8.13
N HIS A 125 -22.32 -12.38 -7.39
CA HIS A 125 -22.02 -11.63 -6.18
C HIS A 125 -21.88 -10.11 -6.43
N MET A 126 -21.38 -9.71 -7.60
CA MET A 126 -21.23 -8.29 -7.97
C MET A 126 -22.49 -7.68 -8.62
N ARG A 127 -23.49 -8.50 -8.98
CA ARG A 127 -24.73 -8.02 -9.64
C ARG A 127 -25.85 -7.70 -8.66
N GLU A 128 -25.82 -8.31 -7.49
CA GLU A 128 -26.81 -8.17 -6.42
C GLU A 128 -26.35 -7.15 -5.38
#